data_AF-G7YET5-F1
#
_entry.id   AF-G7YET5-F1
#
_cell.length_a   1.000
_cell.length_b   1.000
_cell.length_c   1.000
_cell.angle_alpha   90.00
_cell.angle_beta   90.00
_cell.angle_gamma   90.00
#
_symmetry.space_group_name_H-M   'P 1'
#
loop_
_entity.id
_entity.type
_entity.pdbx_description
1 polymer ?
#
loop_
_entity_poly.entity_id
_entity_poly.type
_entity_poly.pdbx_seq_one_letter_code
_entity_poly.pdbx_strand_id
1 'polypeptide(L)'
;MTGDKLEQLLSTDVTYVNVVDGTYCETRVDRIFVFNKTFSTQDHRMMFDTVANGIYLPRSIHMAAKEFPGIRKQKNRAYVSAFESWPFLPPVAFQIQAITFKILPKLYTKQETVF
;
A
#
# COMPACT_ATOMS: atom_id res chain seq x y z
N MET A 1 -22.14 5.36 9.02
CA MET A 1 -21.87 4.70 10.31
C MET A 1 -21.54 5.77 11.32
N THR A 2 -22.34 5.89 12.38
CA THR A 2 -22.11 6.81 13.50
C THR A 2 -20.97 6.28 14.37
N GLY A 3 -20.14 7.18 14.91
CA GLY A 3 -18.87 6.89 15.59
C GLY A 3 -18.97 6.12 16.92
N ASP A 4 -20.17 5.90 17.44
CA ASP A 4 -20.40 5.35 18.79
C ASP A 4 -20.02 3.86 18.96
N LYS A 5 -19.64 3.18 17.87
CA LYS A 5 -19.18 1.78 17.89
C LYS A 5 -17.71 1.59 17.52
N LEU A 6 -16.95 2.68 17.37
CA LEU A 6 -15.55 2.60 16.94
C LEU A 6 -14.71 1.78 17.94
N GLU A 7 -14.91 2.01 19.24
CA GLU A 7 -14.17 1.31 20.31
C GLU A 7 -14.44 -0.20 20.34
N GLN A 8 -15.58 -0.67 19.83
CA GLN A 8 -15.90 -2.09 19.74
C GLN A 8 -15.28 -2.76 18.49
N LEU A 9 -14.87 -1.96 17.51
CA LEU A 9 -14.26 -2.40 16.25
C LEU A 9 -12.73 -2.29 16.27
N LEU A 10 -12.19 -1.42 17.12
CA LEU A 10 -10.76 -1.22 17.25
C LEU A 10 -10.17 -2.31 18.16
N SER A 11 -9.15 -3.00 17.67
CA SER A 11 -8.26 -3.79 18.53
C SER A 11 -7.66 -2.87 19.60
N THR A 12 -7.40 -3.39 20.80
CA THR A 12 -6.73 -2.63 21.87
C THR A 12 -5.34 -2.09 21.45
N ASP A 13 -4.76 -2.67 20.40
CA ASP A 13 -3.43 -2.32 19.88
C ASP A 13 -3.53 -1.37 18.68
N VAL A 14 -4.06 -0.15 18.91
CA VAL A 14 -4.09 0.90 17.88
C VAL A 14 -2.79 1.69 17.89
N THR A 15 -2.15 1.80 16.73
CA THR A 15 -1.03 2.72 16.51
C THR A 15 -1.54 4.00 15.86
N TYR A 16 -1.27 5.14 16.49
CA TYR A 16 -1.59 6.46 15.95
C TYR A 16 -0.39 7.05 15.20
N VAL A 17 -0.68 7.78 14.12
CA VAL A 17 0.32 8.54 13.36
C VAL A 17 -0.18 9.96 13.18
N ASN A 18 0.74 10.92 13.12
CA ASN A 18 0.36 12.31 12.95
C ASN A 18 -0.19 12.57 11.55
N VAL A 19 -1.32 13.29 11.51
CA VAL A 19 -1.87 13.86 10.29
C VAL A 19 -1.11 15.17 9.99
N VAL A 20 -0.80 15.42 8.72
CA VAL A 20 -0.22 16.69 8.26
C VAL A 20 -1.35 17.70 8.15
N ASP A 21 -1.08 18.95 8.54
CA ASP A 21 -2.03 20.04 8.39
C ASP A 21 -2.43 20.22 6.90
N GLY A 22 -3.72 20.15 6.61
CA GLY A 22 -4.25 20.11 5.24
C GLY A 22 -5.72 19.72 5.14
N THR A 23 -6.24 19.74 3.91
CA THR A 23 -7.66 19.46 3.60
C THR A 23 -8.00 17.96 3.64
N TYR A 24 -6.99 17.09 3.58
CA TYR A 24 -7.14 15.64 3.49
C TYR A 24 -6.49 14.94 4.69
N CYS A 25 -6.93 13.71 4.97
CA CYS A 25 -6.30 12.84 5.95
C CYS A 25 -4.95 12.32 5.42
N GLU A 26 -3.94 13.18 5.45
CA GLU A 26 -2.60 12.95 4.94
C GLU A 26 -1.60 12.71 6.08
N THR A 27 -0.61 11.87 5.85
CA THR A 27 0.56 11.72 6.72
C THR A 27 1.85 11.75 5.89
N ARG A 28 3.00 11.96 6.56
CA ARG A 28 4.31 11.83 5.92
C ARG A 28 4.74 10.38 5.94
N VAL A 29 5.13 9.86 4.79
CA VAL A 29 5.78 8.55 4.68
C VAL A 29 7.28 8.79 4.57
N ASP A 30 8.07 8.11 5.41
CA ASP A 30 9.53 8.24 5.44
C ASP A 30 10.17 7.40 4.33
N ARG A 31 9.68 6.17 4.20
CA ARG A 31 10.17 5.17 3.24
C ARG A 31 9.06 4.25 2.76
N ILE A 32 9.19 3.82 1.51
CA ILE A 32 8.36 2.75 0.95
C ILE A 32 9.28 1.58 0.59
N PHE A 33 8.87 0.38 0.98
CA PHE A 33 9.56 -0.87 0.70
C PHE A 33 8.70 -1.66 -0.26
N VAL A 34 9.21 -1.86 -1.47
CA VAL A 34 8.52 -2.65 -2.50
C VAL A 34 9.52 -3.69 -2.98
N PHE A 35 9.23 -4.96 -2.74
CA PHE A 35 10.14 -6.07 -3.04
C PHE A 35 11.49 -5.91 -2.33
N ASN A 36 12.59 -5.90 -3.09
CA ASN A 36 13.96 -5.71 -2.60
C ASN A 36 14.42 -4.25 -2.70
N LYS A 37 13.52 -3.31 -3.00
CA LYS A 37 13.84 -1.90 -3.18
C LYS A 37 13.26 -1.05 -2.05
N THR A 38 14.07 -0.10 -1.62
CA THR A 38 13.69 0.94 -0.67
C THR A 38 13.67 2.28 -1.38
N PHE A 39 12.56 2.99 -1.26
CA PHE A 39 12.36 4.32 -1.80
C PHE A 39 12.30 5.29 -0.63
N SER A 40 13.22 6.24 -0.58
CA SER A 40 13.03 7.42 0.26
C SER A 40 12.00 8.30 -0.41
N THR A 41 10.98 8.67 0.36
CA THR A 41 9.88 9.49 -0.11
C THR A 41 10.10 10.97 0.11
N GLN A 42 11.20 11.39 0.75
CA GLN A 42 11.48 12.81 1.02
C GLN A 42 10.23 13.50 1.60
N ASP A 43 9.66 14.49 0.89
CA ASP A 43 8.46 15.23 1.30
C ASP A 43 7.13 14.67 0.75
N HIS A 44 7.13 13.47 0.16
CA HIS A 44 5.89 12.88 -0.35
C HIS A 44 4.94 12.57 0.81
N ARG A 45 3.66 12.88 0.57
CA ARG A 45 2.55 12.60 1.48
C ARG A 45 1.82 11.33 1.06
N MET A 46 1.25 10.66 2.04
CA MET A 46 0.34 9.52 1.85
C MET A 46 -1.05 9.93 2.36
N MET A 47 -2.09 9.61 1.60
CA MET A 47 -3.48 9.81 2.01
C MET A 47 -4.15 8.46 2.26
N PHE A 48 -4.95 8.38 3.33
CA PHE A 48 -5.85 7.25 3.55
C PHE A 48 -7.17 7.49 2.81
N ASP A 49 -7.20 7.11 1.53
CA ASP A 49 -8.35 7.30 0.63
C ASP A 49 -9.29 6.09 0.67
N THR A 50 -10.50 6.27 1.20
CA THR A 50 -11.51 5.20 1.27
C THR A 50 -12.25 4.93 -0.04
N VAL A 51 -12.12 5.81 -1.03
CA VAL A 51 -12.71 5.65 -2.37
C VAL A 51 -11.76 4.88 -3.29
N ALA A 52 -10.45 4.91 -3.02
CA ALA A 52 -9.45 4.18 -3.79
C ALA A 52 -9.61 2.66 -3.64
N ASN A 53 -9.55 1.93 -4.76
CA ASN A 53 -9.64 0.47 -4.81
C ASN A 53 -8.27 -0.25 -4.80
N GLY A 54 -7.21 0.46 -4.44
CA GLY A 54 -5.84 -0.03 -4.47
C GLY A 54 -4.84 1.03 -4.01
N ILE A 55 -3.56 0.67 -4.03
CA ILE A 55 -2.46 1.55 -3.63
C ILE A 55 -1.92 2.25 -4.86
N TYR A 56 -2.05 3.58 -4.90
CA TYR A 56 -1.53 4.42 -5.96
C TYR A 56 -0.19 5.04 -5.54
N LEU A 57 0.86 4.74 -6.30
CA LEU A 57 2.22 5.20 -6.01
C LEU A 57 2.75 6.08 -7.15
N PRO A 58 3.63 7.05 -6.85
CA PRO A 58 4.35 7.82 -7.86
C PRO A 58 4.99 6.94 -8.93
N ARG A 59 5.12 7.47 -10.14
CA ARG A 59 5.65 6.71 -11.30
C ARG A 59 7.00 6.08 -11.05
N SER A 60 7.90 6.81 -10.42
CA SER A 60 9.24 6.33 -10.05
C SER A 60 9.21 5.07 -9.17
N ILE A 61 8.21 4.96 -8.28
CA ILE A 61 8.10 3.85 -7.33
C ILE A 61 7.36 2.67 -7.94
N HIS A 62 6.20 2.88 -8.58
CA HIS A 62 5.46 1.74 -9.14
C HIS A 62 6.13 1.12 -10.38
N MET A 63 7.00 1.85 -11.09
CA MET A 63 7.78 1.26 -12.19
C MET A 63 8.76 0.20 -11.68
N ALA A 64 9.25 0.32 -10.44
CA ALA A 64 10.09 -0.70 -9.84
C ALA A 64 9.37 -2.03 -9.61
N ALA A 65 8.04 -2.01 -9.49
CA ALA A 65 7.26 -3.24 -9.45
C ALA A 65 7.33 -3.99 -10.79
N LYS A 66 7.47 -3.31 -11.94
CA LYS A 66 7.59 -3.97 -13.27
C LYS A 66 8.81 -4.87 -13.36
N GLU A 67 9.85 -4.57 -12.60
CA GLU A 67 11.08 -5.37 -12.58
C GLU A 67 10.91 -6.67 -11.78
N PHE A 68 9.76 -6.89 -11.13
CA PHE A 68 9.53 -8.12 -10.39
C PHE A 68 9.31 -9.33 -11.30
N PRO A 69 10.09 -10.42 -11.11
CA PRO A 69 9.86 -11.67 -11.82
C PRO A 69 8.45 -12.19 -11.61
N GLY A 70 7.68 -12.29 -12.70
CA GLY A 70 6.31 -12.81 -12.66
C GLY A 70 5.22 -11.77 -12.91
N ILE A 71 5.53 -10.47 -12.90
CA ILE A 71 4.62 -9.46 -13.47
C ILE A 71 4.70 -9.57 -15.00
N ARG A 72 3.57 -9.95 -15.62
CA ARG A 72 3.49 -10.26 -17.05
C ARG A 72 3.00 -9.08 -17.89
N LYS A 73 2.12 -8.23 -17.34
CA LYS A 73 1.53 -7.09 -18.07
C LYS A 73 0.93 -6.05 -17.13
N GLN A 74 0.66 -4.88 -17.68
CA GLN A 74 -0.20 -3.87 -17.06
C GLN A 74 -1.58 -3.91 -17.73
N LYS A 75 -2.65 -4.06 -16.97
CA LYS A 75 -4.05 -3.99 -17.43
C LYS A 75 -4.79 -3.01 -16.54
N ASN A 76 -5.46 -2.00 -17.12
CA ASN A 76 -6.22 -0.98 -16.37
C ASN A 76 -5.42 -0.35 -15.21
N ARG A 77 -4.16 0.02 -15.48
CA ARG A 77 -3.19 0.56 -14.49
C ARG A 77 -2.74 -0.40 -13.39
N ALA A 78 -3.32 -1.61 -13.28
CA ALA A 78 -2.90 -2.66 -12.38
C ALA A 78 -1.85 -3.59 -13.02
N TYR A 79 -1.00 -4.20 -12.19
CA TYR A 79 -0.06 -5.23 -12.62
C TYR A 79 -0.68 -6.61 -12.53
N VAL A 80 -0.50 -7.40 -13.58
CA VAL A 80 -1.00 -8.77 -13.66
C VAL A 80 0.17 -9.72 -13.56
N SER A 81 0.11 -10.65 -12.62
CA SER A 81 1.06 -11.75 -12.48
C SER A 81 0.37 -13.10 -12.68
N ALA A 82 1.16 -14.16 -12.86
CA ALA A 82 0.66 -15.53 -12.83
C ALA A 82 0.16 -15.86 -11.42
N PHE A 83 -0.96 -16.57 -11.28
CA PHE A 83 -1.51 -16.91 -9.96
C PHE A 83 -0.52 -17.72 -9.12
N GLU A 84 0.28 -18.58 -9.76
CA GLU A 84 1.31 -19.42 -9.14
C GLU A 84 2.42 -18.60 -8.48
N SER A 85 2.58 -17.32 -8.86
CA SER A 85 3.55 -16.41 -8.25
C SER A 85 3.06 -15.76 -6.95
N TRP A 86 1.76 -15.82 -6.65
CA TRP A 86 1.16 -15.16 -5.48
C TRP A 86 1.83 -15.50 -4.14
N PRO A 87 2.13 -16.77 -3.83
CA PRO A 87 2.78 -17.13 -2.57
C PRO A 87 4.19 -16.55 -2.40
N PHE A 88 4.83 -16.18 -3.50
CA PHE A 88 6.21 -15.69 -3.55
C PHE A 88 6.32 -14.17 -3.67
N LEU A 89 5.18 -13.48 -3.76
CA LEU A 89 5.17 -12.04 -3.72
C LEU A 89 5.66 -11.59 -2.32
N PRO A 90 6.61 -10.66 -2.24
CA PRO A 90 7.03 -10.11 -0.96
C PRO A 90 5.99 -9.14 -0.43
N PRO A 91 6.03 -8.82 0.87
CA PRO A 91 5.24 -7.72 1.40
C PRO A 91 5.59 -6.38 0.75
N VAL A 92 4.62 -5.48 0.74
CA VAL A 92 4.86 -4.04 0.59
C VAL A 92 4.83 -3.43 1.99
N ALA A 93 5.73 -2.50 2.29
CA ALA A 93 5.72 -1.83 3.58
C ALA A 93 5.88 -0.30 3.45
N PHE A 94 5.30 0.40 4.41
CA PHE A 94 5.37 1.85 4.55
C PHE A 94 5.96 2.15 5.91
N GLN A 95 7.01 2.96 5.96
CA GLN A 95 7.51 3.51 7.21
C GLN A 95 6.93 4.90 7.42
N ILE A 96 6.21 5.07 8.52
CA ILE A 96 5.58 6.33 8.93
C ILE A 96 6.02 6.58 10.35
N GLN A 97 6.72 7.69 10.59
CA GLN A 97 7.21 8.09 11.91
C GLN A 97 8.05 6.98 12.58
N ALA A 98 8.96 6.38 11.80
CA ALA A 98 9.78 5.22 12.18
C ALA A 98 9.03 3.89 12.41
N ILE A 99 7.69 3.87 12.35
CA ILE A 99 6.88 2.64 12.49
C ILE A 99 6.68 2.00 11.11
N THR A 100 6.91 0.69 11.01
CA THR A 100 6.78 -0.05 9.75
C THR A 100 5.45 -0.77 9.67
N PHE A 101 4.60 -0.34 8.73
CA PHE A 101 3.33 -0.98 8.42
C PHE A 101 3.49 -1.91 7.23
N LYS A 102 3.26 -3.21 7.45
CA LYS A 102 3.49 -4.27 6.46
C LYS A 102 2.18 -4.78 5.89
N ILE A 103 2.05 -4.73 4.56
CA ILE A 103 0.91 -5.27 3.81
C ILE A 103 1.36 -6.56 3.12
N LEU A 104 0.73 -7.66 3.52
CA LEU A 104 1.01 -8.98 2.95
C LEU A 104 0.38 -9.11 1.56
N PRO A 105 0.96 -9.94 0.67
CA PRO A 105 0.46 -10.17 -0.69
C PRO A 105 -1.05 -10.33 -0.79
N LYS A 106 -1.62 -11.22 0.02
CA LYS A 106 -3.07 -11.49 0.07
C LYS A 106 -3.96 -10.26 0.25
N LEU A 107 -3.42 -9.15 0.77
CA LEU A 107 -4.15 -7.91 1.02
C LEU A 107 -3.99 -6.88 -0.10
N TYR A 108 -2.92 -6.94 -0.89
CA TYR A 108 -2.70 -6.00 -2.01
C TYR A 108 -2.91 -6.65 -3.39
N THR A 109 -3.15 -7.96 -3.46
CA THR A 109 -3.47 -8.68 -4.69
C THR A 109 -4.94 -9.05 -4.77
N LYS A 110 -5.51 -8.99 -5.98
CA LYS A 110 -6.86 -9.44 -6.29
C LYS A 110 -6.82 -10.46 -7.42
N GLN A 111 -7.50 -11.59 -7.25
CA GLN A 111 -7.66 -12.57 -8.31
C GLN A 111 -8.76 -12.09 -9.25
N GLU A 112 -8.47 -12.08 -10.54
CA GLU A 112 -9.46 -11.75 -11.57
C GLU A 112 -9.46 -12.85 -12.64
N THR A 113 -10.66 -13.31 -12.98
CA THR A 113 -10.85 -14.20 -14.13
C THR A 113 -10.66 -13.37 -15.41
N VAL A 114 -9.70 -13.78 -16.24
CA VAL A 114 -9.52 -13.19 -17.57
C VAL A 114 -10.44 -13.97 -18.52
N PHE A 115 -11.56 -13.35 -18.91
CA PHE A 115 -12.39 -13.82 -20.03
C PHE A 115 -11.72 -13.50 -21.36
#